data_AF-A0A9E5KVQ9-F1
#
_entry.id   AF-A0A9E5KVQ9-F1
#
_cell.length_a   1.000
_cell.length_b   1.000
_cell.length_c   1.000
_cell.angle_alpha   90.00
_cell.angle_beta   90.00
_cell.angle_gamma   90.00
#
_symmetry.space_group_name_H-M   'P 1'
#
loop_
_entity.id
_entity.type
_entity.pdbx_description
1 polymer ?
#
loop_
_entity_poly.entity_id
_entity_poly.type
_entity_poly.pdbx_seq_one_letter_code
_entity_poly.pdbx_strand_id
1 'polypeptide(L)'
;MTYLRYTPPLGEYFMKIDQTIAEFFREAAEKATIEYVYLGLGYSAVLLSDGRCGIAYTPKSTEGNCMVYKDEDSFEKERASKLLSCIDDKNPLKRSMAIALVNALYQEQALLIDRDKPSLHNNMNLEPGAQVAMIGYFAPIIQNLKRVDIEVRAFDYSKTHESEEDFYRWAIDSCDALILTAT
;
A
#
# COMPACT_ATOMS: atom_id res chain seq x y z
N MET A 1 17.61 31.82 6.97
CA MET A 1 17.54 31.17 5.64
C MET A 1 16.26 30.36 5.65
N THR A 2 15.17 30.97 5.20
CA THR A 2 13.80 30.45 5.40
C THR A 2 13.47 29.56 4.20
N TYR A 3 13.39 28.25 4.42
CA TYR A 3 12.88 27.33 3.40
C TYR A 3 11.39 27.61 3.22
N LEU A 4 11.05 28.26 2.12
CA LEU A 4 9.67 28.36 1.64
C LEU A 4 9.24 26.94 1.25
N ARG A 5 8.39 26.31 2.08
CA ARG A 5 7.66 25.10 1.68
C ARG A 5 6.74 25.51 0.53
N TYR A 6 7.07 25.07 -0.67
CA TYR A 6 6.20 25.18 -1.82
C TYR A 6 5.01 24.24 -1.61
N THR A 7 3.82 24.81 -1.46
CA THR A 7 2.56 24.07 -1.45
C THR A 7 1.91 24.31 -2.81
N PRO A 8 1.96 23.36 -3.76
CA PRO A 8 1.30 23.54 -5.03
C PRO A 8 -0.22 23.68 -4.82
N PRO A 9 -0.91 24.52 -5.61
CA PRO A 9 -2.36 24.58 -5.59
C PRO A 9 -2.94 23.21 -5.97
N LEU A 10 -3.95 22.76 -5.22
CA LEU A 10 -4.63 21.46 -5.29
C LEU A 10 -5.22 21.05 -6.66
N GLY A 11 -5.02 21.84 -7.72
CA GLY A 11 -5.80 21.76 -8.96
C GLY A 11 -5.05 21.41 -10.26
N GLU A 12 -3.73 21.38 -10.31
CA GLU A 12 -3.01 21.17 -11.58
C GLU A 12 -1.88 20.12 -11.44
N TYR A 13 -2.06 18.98 -12.11
CA TYR A 13 -1.18 17.79 -12.16
C TYR A 13 -1.15 16.84 -10.95
N PHE A 14 -2.29 16.61 -10.29
CA PHE A 14 -2.45 15.36 -9.53
C PHE A 14 -2.85 14.24 -10.50
N MET A 15 -1.88 13.61 -11.18
CA MET A 15 -2.12 12.22 -11.56
C MET A 15 -2.30 11.46 -10.25
N LYS A 16 -3.45 10.82 -10.11
CA LYS A 16 -3.65 9.96 -8.95
C LYS A 16 -2.61 8.82 -9.02
N ILE A 17 -2.11 8.40 -7.87
CA ILE A 17 -1.00 7.44 -7.78
C ILE A 17 -1.32 6.10 -8.47
N ASP A 18 -2.59 5.69 -8.41
CA ASP A 18 -3.17 4.54 -9.12
C ASP A 18 -2.97 4.63 -10.64
N GLN A 19 -3.25 5.78 -11.26
CA GLN A 19 -3.06 6.01 -12.70
C GLN A 19 -1.58 5.97 -13.09
N THR A 20 -0.72 6.53 -12.23
CA THR A 20 0.74 6.50 -12.43
C THR A 20 1.27 5.06 -12.41
N ILE A 21 0.80 4.25 -11.45
CA ILE A 21 1.11 2.82 -11.36
C ILE A 21 0.61 2.08 -12.60
N ALA A 22 -0.64 2.32 -13.00
CA ALA A 22 -1.24 1.66 -14.17
C ALA A 22 -0.44 1.94 -15.44
N GLU A 23 -0.08 3.19 -15.68
CA GLU A 23 0.70 3.60 -16.84
C GLU A 23 2.10 2.95 -16.84
N PHE A 24 2.77 2.92 -15.69
CA PHE A 24 4.09 2.31 -15.54
C PHE A 24 4.08 0.81 -15.85
N PHE A 25 3.04 0.09 -15.42
CA PHE A 25 2.93 -1.37 -15.62
C PHE A 25 2.17 -1.79 -16.88
N ARG A 26 1.64 -0.85 -17.68
CA ARG A 26 0.78 -1.13 -18.84
C ARG A 26 1.41 -2.16 -19.80
N GLU A 27 2.65 -1.92 -20.22
CA GLU A 27 3.31 -2.80 -21.18
C GLU A 27 3.59 -4.20 -20.60
N ALA A 28 4.00 -4.26 -19.34
CA ALA A 28 4.24 -5.53 -18.65
C ALA A 28 2.95 -6.35 -18.50
N ALA A 29 1.84 -5.68 -18.20
CA ALA A 29 0.54 -6.30 -18.04
C ALA A 29 -0.06 -6.80 -19.37
N GLU A 30 0.18 -6.11 -20.49
CA GLU A 30 -0.26 -6.58 -21.82
C GLU A 30 0.46 -7.87 -22.25
N LYS A 31 1.69 -8.08 -21.79
CA LYS A 31 2.52 -9.25 -22.13
C LYS A 31 2.35 -10.43 -21.16
N ALA A 32 1.71 -10.21 -20.02
CA ALA A 32 1.52 -11.24 -19.00
C ALA A 32 0.12 -11.82 -19.03
N THR A 33 0.02 -13.11 -18.67
CA THR A 33 -1.25 -13.83 -18.52
C THR A 33 -1.40 -14.28 -17.07
N ILE A 34 -2.57 -14.03 -16.49
CA ILE A 34 -2.91 -14.45 -15.14
C ILE A 34 -3.20 -15.96 -15.16
N GLU A 35 -2.54 -16.69 -14.28
CA GLU A 35 -2.75 -18.13 -14.09
C GLU A 35 -3.86 -18.39 -13.08
N TYR A 36 -3.77 -17.77 -11.89
CA TYR A 36 -4.75 -17.89 -10.82
C TYR A 36 -4.91 -16.59 -10.04
N VAL A 37 -6.12 -16.38 -9.50
CA VAL A 37 -6.42 -15.34 -8.51
C VAL A 37 -6.92 -15.99 -7.23
N TYR A 38 -6.20 -15.80 -6.13
CA TYR A 38 -6.58 -16.33 -4.82
C TYR A 38 -7.16 -15.21 -3.95
N LEU A 39 -8.35 -15.45 -3.39
CA LEU A 39 -9.01 -14.52 -2.46
C LEU A 39 -8.93 -15.08 -1.04
N GLY A 40 -7.87 -14.73 -0.31
CA GLY A 40 -7.72 -15.10 1.09
C GLY A 40 -8.40 -14.10 2.04
N LEU A 41 -8.56 -14.48 3.29
CA LEU A 41 -9.20 -13.62 4.32
C LEU A 41 -8.31 -12.45 4.77
N GLY A 42 -7.00 -12.61 4.68
CA GLY A 42 -6.02 -11.56 5.01
C GLY A 42 -5.31 -11.00 3.79
N TYR A 43 -5.04 -11.83 2.79
CA TYR A 43 -4.35 -11.44 1.56
C TYR A 43 -5.01 -12.05 0.33
N SER A 44 -5.10 -11.25 -0.72
CA SER A 44 -5.36 -11.69 -2.08
C SER A 44 -4.03 -11.90 -2.79
N ALA A 45 -3.96 -12.89 -3.68
CA ALA A 45 -2.76 -13.18 -4.46
C ALA A 45 -3.10 -13.32 -5.94
N VAL A 46 -2.18 -12.87 -6.78
CA VAL A 46 -2.24 -13.05 -8.23
C VAL A 46 -0.99 -13.81 -8.67
N LEU A 47 -1.19 -14.96 -9.31
CA LEU A 47 -0.14 -15.75 -9.92
C LEU A 47 -0.19 -15.55 -11.43
N LEU A 48 0.95 -15.22 -12.04
CA LEU A 48 1.14 -15.16 -13.48
C LEU A 48 1.60 -16.51 -14.02
N SER A 49 1.30 -16.79 -15.28
CA SER A 49 1.64 -18.06 -15.96
C SER A 49 3.14 -18.35 -16.05
N ASP A 50 3.99 -17.32 -15.91
CA ASP A 50 5.45 -17.45 -15.85
C ASP A 50 5.97 -17.71 -14.41
N GLY A 51 5.07 -17.89 -13.44
CA GLY A 51 5.39 -18.21 -12.05
C GLY A 51 5.59 -16.99 -11.15
N ARG A 52 5.54 -15.76 -11.68
CA ARG A 52 5.57 -14.56 -10.84
C ARG A 52 4.29 -14.43 -10.00
N CYS A 53 4.42 -14.00 -8.76
CA CYS A 53 3.34 -13.92 -7.80
C CYS A 53 3.44 -12.65 -6.95
N GLY A 54 2.30 -12.03 -6.69
CA GLY A 54 2.18 -10.85 -5.84
C GLY A 54 0.97 -10.95 -4.93
N ILE A 55 1.06 -10.28 -3.78
CA ILE A 55 0.01 -10.28 -2.76
C ILE A 55 -0.39 -8.85 -2.38
N ALA A 56 -1.61 -8.68 -1.91
CA ALA A 56 -2.11 -7.45 -1.31
C ALA A 56 -3.10 -7.76 -0.20
N TYR A 57 -3.26 -6.86 0.77
CA TYR A 57 -4.24 -7.04 1.85
C TYR A 57 -5.66 -7.19 1.28
N THR A 58 -6.43 -8.15 1.79
CA THR A 58 -7.84 -8.32 1.41
C THR A 58 -8.72 -7.39 2.24
N PRO A 59 -9.39 -6.40 1.64
CA PRO A 59 -10.32 -5.55 2.38
C PRO A 59 -11.49 -6.38 2.92
N LYS A 60 -11.88 -6.12 4.17
CA LYS A 60 -13.05 -6.79 4.75
C LYS A 60 -14.32 -6.35 4.02
N SER A 61 -15.17 -7.32 3.69
CA SER A 61 -16.51 -7.05 3.18
C SER A 61 -17.33 -6.32 4.25
N THR A 62 -17.94 -5.20 3.88
CA THR A 62 -18.89 -4.45 4.72
C THR A 62 -20.28 -5.08 4.75
N GLU A 63 -20.53 -6.08 3.90
CA GLU A 63 -21.88 -6.63 3.68
C GLU A 63 -22.17 -7.97 4.38
N GLY A 64 -21.27 -8.46 5.26
CA GLY A 64 -21.54 -9.64 6.11
C GLY A 64 -21.75 -10.98 5.38
N ASN A 65 -21.63 -11.01 4.05
CA ASN A 65 -21.87 -12.21 3.25
C ASN A 65 -20.59 -13.03 3.02
N CYS A 66 -20.71 -14.36 3.05
CA CYS A 66 -19.62 -15.31 2.83
C CYS A 66 -19.04 -15.29 1.40
N MET A 67 -19.73 -14.70 0.43
CA MET A 67 -19.20 -14.48 -0.92
C MET A 67 -18.42 -13.17 -0.95
N VAL A 68 -17.10 -13.30 -1.00
CA VAL A 68 -16.15 -12.18 -1.00
C VAL A 68 -16.14 -11.46 -2.35
N TYR A 69 -16.39 -12.18 -3.45
CA TYR A 69 -16.50 -11.64 -4.80
C TYR A 69 -17.84 -12.04 -5.43
N LYS A 70 -18.59 -11.05 -5.93
CA LYS A 70 -19.93 -11.23 -6.51
C LYS A 70 -20.01 -10.92 -8.00
N ASP A 71 -18.92 -10.44 -8.60
CA ASP A 71 -18.89 -10.10 -10.01
C ASP A 71 -18.65 -11.37 -10.84
N GLU A 72 -19.23 -11.43 -12.03
CA GLU A 72 -19.07 -12.53 -12.98
C GLU A 72 -17.75 -12.45 -13.77
N ASP A 73 -16.98 -11.37 -13.58
CA ASP A 73 -15.72 -11.16 -14.28
C ASP A 73 -14.67 -12.20 -13.84
N SER A 74 -14.33 -13.12 -14.73
CA SER A 74 -13.14 -13.96 -14.58
C SER A 74 -11.90 -13.22 -15.09
N PHE A 75 -10.84 -13.22 -14.28
CA PHE A 75 -9.51 -12.72 -14.65
C PHE A 75 -8.52 -13.85 -14.94
N GLU A 76 -8.82 -15.08 -14.52
CA GLU A 76 -7.94 -16.20 -14.76
C GLU A 76 -7.87 -16.52 -16.24
N LYS A 77 -6.66 -16.86 -16.72
CA LYS A 77 -6.34 -17.14 -18.12
C LYS A 77 -6.48 -15.94 -19.06
N GLU A 78 -6.79 -14.76 -18.54
CA GLU A 78 -6.85 -13.51 -19.30
C GLU A 78 -5.52 -12.76 -19.25
N ARG A 79 -5.39 -11.75 -20.14
CA ARG A 79 -4.29 -10.78 -20.06
C ARG A 79 -4.34 -10.01 -18.75
N ALA A 80 -3.18 -9.79 -18.14
CA ALA A 80 -3.07 -9.05 -16.89
C ALA A 80 -3.57 -7.60 -17.02
N SER A 81 -3.55 -7.00 -18.21
CA SER A 81 -4.08 -5.66 -18.43
C SER A 81 -5.57 -5.51 -18.07
N LYS A 82 -6.36 -6.58 -18.18
CA LYS A 82 -7.77 -6.61 -17.76
C LYS A 82 -7.93 -6.39 -16.25
N LEU A 83 -7.06 -6.98 -15.43
CA LEU A 83 -7.09 -6.79 -13.99
C LEU A 83 -6.40 -5.48 -13.59
N LEU A 84 -5.37 -5.04 -14.32
CA LEU A 84 -4.70 -3.76 -14.06
C LEU A 84 -5.66 -2.57 -14.20
N SER A 85 -6.64 -2.63 -15.11
CA SER A 85 -7.66 -1.57 -15.24
C SER A 85 -8.56 -1.42 -14.02
N CYS A 86 -8.52 -2.35 -13.05
CA CYS A 86 -9.27 -2.27 -11.81
C CYS A 86 -8.54 -1.53 -10.68
N ILE A 87 -7.37 -0.94 -10.94
CA ILE A 87 -6.55 -0.25 -9.93
C ILE A 87 -7.26 0.92 -9.24
N ASP A 88 -8.21 1.58 -9.92
CA ASP A 88 -9.01 2.69 -9.42
C ASP A 88 -10.51 2.33 -9.27
N ASP A 89 -10.85 1.04 -9.34
CA ASP A 89 -12.24 0.55 -9.25
C ASP A 89 -12.89 0.97 -7.94
N LYS A 90 -14.21 1.20 -7.93
CA LYS A 90 -14.94 1.54 -6.68
C LYS A 90 -14.95 0.38 -5.70
N ASN A 91 -14.93 -0.86 -6.18
CA ASN A 91 -14.87 -2.07 -5.37
C ASN A 91 -13.46 -2.23 -4.77
N PRO A 92 -13.30 -2.15 -3.43
CA PRO A 92 -11.99 -2.28 -2.78
C PRO A 92 -11.29 -3.60 -3.05
N LEU A 93 -12.05 -4.69 -3.22
CA LEU A 93 -11.48 -6.00 -3.52
C LEU A 93 -10.87 -6.02 -4.92
N LYS A 94 -11.54 -5.42 -5.91
CA LYS A 94 -10.99 -5.28 -7.28
C LYS A 94 -9.69 -4.47 -7.28
N ARG A 95 -9.62 -3.38 -6.53
CA ARG A 95 -8.38 -2.61 -6.35
C ARG A 95 -7.27 -3.45 -5.69
N SER A 96 -7.60 -4.17 -4.62
CA SER A 96 -6.62 -5.04 -3.93
C SER A 96 -6.06 -6.13 -4.87
N MET A 97 -6.90 -6.76 -5.68
CA MET A 97 -6.43 -7.72 -6.70
C MET A 97 -5.51 -7.05 -7.73
N ALA A 98 -5.82 -5.83 -8.19
CA ALA A 98 -4.96 -5.08 -9.09
C ALA A 98 -3.61 -4.72 -8.46
N ILE A 99 -3.58 -4.36 -7.17
CA ILE A 99 -2.34 -4.11 -6.42
C ILE A 99 -1.52 -5.41 -6.25
N ALA A 100 -2.18 -6.55 -5.99
CA ALA A 100 -1.52 -7.85 -5.96
C ALA A 100 -0.88 -8.21 -7.31
N LEU A 101 -1.56 -7.91 -8.42
CA LEU A 101 -1.00 -8.04 -9.77
C LEU A 101 0.21 -7.12 -9.98
N VAL A 102 0.13 -5.85 -9.59
CA VAL A 102 1.26 -4.91 -9.66
C VAL A 102 2.48 -5.45 -8.91
N ASN A 103 2.26 -6.00 -7.71
CA ASN A 103 3.33 -6.63 -6.92
C ASN A 103 3.91 -7.88 -7.62
N ALA A 104 3.09 -8.64 -8.36
CA ALA A 104 3.56 -9.77 -9.16
C ALA A 104 4.43 -9.31 -10.33
N LEU A 105 4.00 -8.25 -11.03
CA LEU A 105 4.72 -7.68 -12.17
C LEU A 105 6.08 -7.09 -11.74
N TYR A 106 6.17 -6.54 -10.52
CA TYR A 106 7.40 -5.95 -9.97
C TYR A 106 8.38 -6.97 -9.35
N GLN A 107 8.00 -8.25 -9.24
CA GLN A 107 8.75 -9.24 -8.45
C GLN A 107 10.22 -9.36 -8.87
N GLU A 108 10.52 -9.34 -10.17
CA GLU A 108 11.90 -9.47 -10.66
C GLU A 108 12.77 -8.28 -10.22
N GLN A 109 12.24 -7.06 -10.31
CA GLN A 109 12.95 -5.87 -9.84
C GLN A 109 13.13 -5.91 -8.32
N ALA A 110 12.13 -6.40 -7.58
CA ALA A 110 12.23 -6.56 -6.13
C ALA A 110 13.31 -7.57 -5.69
N LEU A 111 13.66 -8.55 -6.54
CA LEU A 111 14.75 -9.49 -6.27
C LEU A 111 16.14 -8.86 -6.41
N LEU A 112 16.27 -7.73 -7.10
CA LEU A 112 17.54 -6.99 -7.27
C LEU A 112 17.85 -6.06 -6.10
N ILE A 113 16.86 -5.81 -5.23
CA ILE A 113 17.02 -4.93 -4.07
C ILE A 113 17.74 -5.72 -2.96
N ASP A 114 18.85 -5.17 -2.48
CA ASP A 114 19.55 -5.71 -1.32
C ASP A 114 18.61 -5.76 -0.10
N ARG A 115 18.43 -6.98 0.42
CA ARG A 115 17.50 -7.28 1.52
C ARG A 115 18.16 -7.11 2.88
N ASP A 116 19.47 -6.94 2.93
CA ASP A 116 20.21 -6.71 4.17
C ASP A 116 20.06 -5.24 4.56
N LYS A 117 18.94 -4.91 5.23
CA LYS A 117 18.75 -3.58 5.82
C LYS A 117 18.74 -3.61 7.35
N PRO A 118 19.45 -2.66 8.00
CA PRO A 118 19.49 -2.49 9.44
C PRO A 118 18.11 -2.10 10.00
N SER A 119 18.01 -2.02 11.33
CA SER A 119 16.83 -1.58 12.07
C SER A 119 16.14 -0.36 11.43
N LEU A 120 14.80 -0.36 11.41
CA LEU A 120 13.97 0.64 10.70
C LEU A 120 14.37 2.10 10.99
N HIS A 121 14.76 2.43 12.22
CA HIS A 121 15.20 3.78 12.60
C HIS A 121 16.50 4.21 11.90
N ASN A 122 17.45 3.29 11.69
CA ASN A 122 18.70 3.58 10.99
C ASN A 122 18.46 3.89 9.51
N ASN A 123 17.51 3.18 8.87
CA ASN A 123 17.15 3.47 7.47
C ASN A 123 16.47 4.84 7.30
N MET A 124 15.81 5.33 8.34
CA MET A 124 15.12 6.63 8.33
C MET A 124 15.97 7.77 8.92
N ASN A 125 17.20 7.49 9.38
CA ASN A 125 18.07 8.45 10.08
C ASN A 125 17.34 9.19 11.22
N LEU A 126 16.58 8.44 12.04
CA LEU A 126 15.85 9.00 13.17
C LEU A 126 16.71 9.07 14.42
N GLU A 127 16.72 10.25 15.05
CA GLU A 127 17.39 10.50 16.31
C GLU A 127 16.45 10.18 17.51
N PRO A 128 17.00 9.90 18.70
CA PRO A 128 16.23 9.87 19.95
C PRO A 128 15.38 11.16 20.13
N GLY A 129 14.12 10.99 20.55
CA GLY A 129 13.13 12.05 20.69
C GLY A 129 12.33 12.35 19.42
N ALA A 130 12.67 11.74 18.28
CA ALA A 130 11.94 11.94 17.03
C ALA A 130 10.46 11.53 17.12
N GLN A 131 9.61 12.28 16.42
CA GLN A 131 8.16 12.10 16.36
C GLN A 131 7.78 11.40 15.06
N VAL A 132 7.23 10.19 15.16
CA VAL A 132 6.83 9.39 14.00
C VAL A 132 5.31 9.28 13.94
N ALA A 133 4.74 9.68 12.80
CA ALA A 133 3.37 9.38 12.45
C ALA A 133 3.29 7.97 11.83
N MET A 134 2.32 7.17 12.24
CA MET A 134 2.04 5.87 11.64
C MET A 134 0.57 5.77 11.22
N ILE A 135 0.30 5.45 9.96
CA ILE A 135 -1.04 5.11 9.47
C ILE A 135 -1.11 3.59 9.37
N GLY A 136 -2.07 3.01 10.10
CA GLY A 136 -2.16 1.60 10.42
C GLY A 136 -1.50 1.27 11.77
N TYR A 137 -2.07 0.35 12.54
CA TYR A 137 -1.52 -0.01 13.85
C TYR A 137 -0.63 -1.26 13.79
N PHE A 138 0.70 -1.10 13.79
CA PHE A 138 1.64 -2.22 13.79
C PHE A 138 2.50 -2.29 15.06
N ALA A 139 1.95 -2.93 16.11
CA ALA A 139 2.53 -3.00 17.45
C ALA A 139 4.02 -3.38 17.51
N PRO A 140 4.52 -4.40 16.77
CA PRO A 140 5.94 -4.74 16.82
C PRO A 140 6.87 -3.59 16.40
N ILE A 141 6.50 -2.82 15.37
CA ILE A 141 7.29 -1.67 14.92
C ILE A 141 7.22 -0.54 15.93
N ILE A 142 6.02 -0.23 16.45
CA ILE A 142 5.83 0.78 17.51
C ILE A 142 6.72 0.47 18.72
N GLN A 143 6.72 -0.79 19.18
CA GLN A 143 7.53 -1.21 20.32
C GLN A 143 9.04 -1.11 20.03
N ASN A 144 9.48 -1.47 18.82
CA ASN A 144 10.89 -1.39 18.44
C ASN A 144 11.39 0.06 18.39
N LEU A 145 10.58 1.00 17.89
CA LEU A 145 10.91 2.42 17.84
C LEU A 145 10.95 3.04 19.25
N LYS A 146 9.99 2.70 20.12
CA LYS A 146 9.98 3.17 21.52
C LYS A 146 11.20 2.74 22.32
N ARG A 147 11.80 1.58 22.02
CA ARG A 147 13.02 1.10 22.71
C ARG A 147 14.25 1.96 22.42
N VAL A 148 14.25 2.74 21.35
CA VAL A 148 15.32 3.66 20.97
C VAL A 148 14.90 5.12 21.12
N ASP A 149 13.96 5.38 22.03
CA ASP A 149 13.47 6.73 22.37
C ASP A 149 12.77 7.46 21.22
N ILE A 150 12.17 6.73 20.28
CA ILE A 150 11.33 7.31 19.23
C ILE A 150 9.86 7.28 19.65
N GLU A 151 9.21 8.43 19.62
CA GLU A 151 7.79 8.56 19.92
C GLU A 151 6.97 8.25 18.66
N VAL A 152 5.95 7.39 18.81
CA VAL A 152 5.09 7.00 17.69
C VAL A 152 3.64 7.31 18.03
N ARG A 153 3.01 8.12 17.19
CA ARG A 153 1.56 8.33 17.18
C ARG A 153 0.98 7.55 16.01
N ALA A 154 0.12 6.58 16.31
CA ALA A 154 -0.48 5.71 15.30
C ALA A 154 -1.98 5.99 15.14
N PHE A 155 -2.45 6.06 13.91
CA PHE A 155 -3.85 6.18 13.55
C PHE A 155 -4.33 4.92 12.84
N ASP A 156 -5.41 4.32 13.33
CA ASP A 156 -6.06 3.15 12.74
C ASP A 156 -7.53 3.19 13.10
N TYR A 157 -8.40 3.14 12.09
CA TYR A 157 -9.85 3.26 12.23
C TYR A 157 -10.46 2.28 13.24
N SER A 158 -9.80 1.15 13.53
CA SER A 158 -10.29 0.14 14.47
C SER A 158 -9.68 0.23 15.87
N LYS A 159 -8.69 1.11 16.09
CA LYS A 159 -7.89 1.15 17.32
C LYS A 159 -7.78 2.51 17.99
N THR A 160 -8.16 3.59 17.34
CA THR A 160 -8.10 4.94 17.91
C THR A 160 -9.47 5.58 18.06
N HIS A 161 -9.62 6.43 19.08
CA HIS A 161 -10.77 7.32 19.28
C HIS A 161 -10.42 8.78 18.89
N GLU A 162 -9.20 9.00 18.41
CA GLU A 162 -8.73 10.29 17.92
C GLU A 162 -9.43 10.68 16.61
N SER A 163 -9.65 11.98 16.40
CA SER A 163 -10.11 12.51 15.11
C SER A 163 -9.02 12.35 14.05
N GLU A 164 -9.44 11.94 12.85
CA GLU A 164 -8.57 11.84 11.67
C GLU A 164 -7.95 13.20 11.32
N GLU A 165 -8.75 14.27 11.40
CA GLU A 165 -8.32 15.64 11.12
C GLU A 165 -7.24 16.11 12.12
N ASP A 166 -7.42 15.81 13.40
CA ASP A 166 -6.45 16.17 14.44
C ASP A 166 -5.14 15.39 14.29
N PHE A 167 -5.23 14.10 13.97
CA PHE A 167 -4.06 13.27 13.70
C PHE A 167 -3.26 13.80 12.50
N TYR A 168 -3.93 14.03 11.36
CA TYR A 168 -3.25 14.50 10.15
C TYR A 168 -2.70 15.91 10.31
N ARG A 169 -3.41 16.81 11.00
CA ARG A 169 -2.89 18.15 11.30
C ARG A 169 -1.58 18.05 12.08
N TRP A 170 -1.55 17.24 13.15
CA TRP A 170 -0.33 17.00 13.90
C TRP A 170 0.76 16.35 13.04
N ALA A 171 0.43 15.34 12.23
CA ALA A 171 1.41 14.64 11.42
C ALA A 171 2.10 15.60 10.43
N ILE A 172 1.34 16.47 9.77
CA ILE A 172 1.88 17.46 8.83
C ILE A 172 2.78 18.49 9.52
N ASP A 173 2.38 18.93 10.72
CA ASP A 173 3.03 20.05 11.40
C ASP A 173 4.23 19.61 12.25
N SER A 174 4.22 18.38 12.78
CA SER A 174 5.07 17.98 13.91
C SER A 174 5.83 16.68 13.72
N CYS A 175 5.51 15.81 12.76
CA CYS A 175 6.23 14.55 12.60
C CYS A 175 7.54 14.71 11.80
N ASP A 176 8.56 13.98 12.21
CA ASP A 176 9.85 13.88 11.52
C ASP A 176 9.82 12.80 10.42
N ALA A 177 8.98 11.78 10.57
CA ALA A 177 8.77 10.73 9.58
C ALA A 177 7.36 10.15 9.61
N LEU A 178 6.94 9.65 8.44
CA LEU A 178 5.67 8.95 8.24
C LEU A 178 5.93 7.48 7.89
N ILE A 179 5.27 6.58 8.62
CA ILE A 179 5.17 5.17 8.26
C ILE A 179 3.73 4.90 7.80
N LEU A 180 3.57 4.47 6.55
CA LEU A 180 2.28 4.09 5.99
C LEU A 180 2.26 2.57 5.77
N THR A 181 1.28 1.86 6.32
CA THR A 181 1.09 0.45 6.01
C THR A 181 0.70 0.29 4.54
N ALA A 182 1.23 -0.74 3.88
CA ALA A 182 0.94 -1.04 2.46
C ALA A 182 -0.42 -1.74 2.27
N THR A 183 -1.45 -1.30 3.00
CA THR A 183 -2.79 -1.93 3.11
C THR A 183 -3.87 -1.08 2.48
#